data_AF-A0A147F248-F1
#
_entry.id   AF-A0A147F248-F1
#
_cell.length_a   1.000
_cell.length_b   1.000
_cell.length_c   1.000
_cell.angle_alpha   90.00
_cell.angle_beta   90.00
_cell.angle_gamma   90.00
#
_symmetry.space_group_name_H-M   'P 1'
#
loop_
_entity.id
_entity.type
_entity.pdbx_description
1 polymer ?
#
loop_
_entity_poly.entity_id
_entity_poly.type
_entity_poly.pdbx_seq_one_letter_code
_entity_poly.pdbx_strand_id
1 'polypeptide(L)'
;MDDRYGTDVLARGWRDAGRVKPAQVAASVDLVVEVAGTDFVGAVTRVEGMNVELEDRFRKRRLFPLGGGFLVDGKPVVLTAPAAAAKGRTRTASGSFAVDDQRARTARASRIFVEGKHDAELVEKVWGADLRAEGVVVEFLEGVDLLEQTLDAEPPTAERRYGVLVDHLVAGSKESRIADKIARGRHGAHVRIVGHPFVDVWQCVTPRALGIAAWPEVPRSIEWKVGVCRALGWPAEEQADLARAWQHILSRVTTFRDLEPALLGRVEELIDFVTVP
;
A
#
# COMPACT_ATOMS: atom_id res chain seq x y z
N MET A 1 3.99 37.21 67.38
CA MET A 1 2.56 37.40 67.05
C MET A 1 2.14 36.10 66.39
N ASP A 2 1.44 35.27 67.15
CA ASP A 2 1.02 33.92 66.77
C ASP A 2 -0.24 34.06 65.90
N ASP A 3 -0.09 33.91 64.59
CA ASP A 3 -1.20 33.95 63.65
C ASP A 3 -1.98 32.64 63.73
N ARG A 4 -2.95 32.62 64.65
CA ARG A 4 -3.84 31.49 64.91
C ARG A 4 -4.85 31.22 63.78
N TYR A 5 -4.85 32.01 62.69
CA TYR A 5 -5.77 31.86 61.57
C TYR A 5 -5.10 32.07 60.19
N GLY A 6 -3.80 31.75 60.07
CA GLY A 6 -2.97 31.99 58.89
C GLY A 6 -3.28 31.12 57.66
N THR A 7 -4.52 31.08 57.19
CA THR A 7 -4.85 30.60 55.84
C THR A 7 -6.14 31.24 55.34
N ASP A 8 -6.05 31.98 54.22
CA ASP A 8 -7.22 32.53 53.52
C ASP A 8 -8.06 31.37 52.95
N VAL A 9 -9.18 31.08 53.63
CA VAL A 9 -10.13 30.02 53.29
C VAL A 9 -10.90 30.26 51.98
N LEU A 10 -10.70 31.40 51.33
CA LEU A 10 -11.31 31.76 50.05
C LEU A 10 -10.30 31.78 48.88
N ALA A 11 -9.03 31.49 49.13
CA ALA A 11 -7.99 31.45 48.09
C ALA A 11 -8.29 30.38 47.01
N ARG A 12 -8.42 30.78 45.74
CA ARG A 12 -8.60 29.84 44.62
C ARG A 12 -7.53 28.74 44.66
N GLY A 13 -7.96 27.47 44.71
CA GLY A 13 -7.07 26.30 44.75
C GLY A 13 -6.83 25.68 46.14
N TRP A 14 -7.37 26.25 47.22
CA TRP A 14 -7.26 25.63 48.57
C TRP A 14 -7.84 24.21 48.64
N ARG A 15 -8.85 23.90 47.81
CA ARG A 15 -9.46 22.56 47.70
C ARG A 15 -8.59 21.53 46.97
N ASP A 16 -7.63 22.00 46.17
CA ASP A 16 -6.73 21.16 45.38
C ASP A 16 -5.31 21.13 45.96
N ALA A 17 -5.00 22.02 46.91
CA ALA A 17 -3.73 22.07 47.62
C ALA A 17 -3.51 20.76 48.41
N GLY A 18 -2.53 19.95 47.98
CA GLY A 18 -2.19 18.67 48.59
C GLY A 18 -2.92 17.45 48.03
N ARG A 19 -3.78 17.61 47.03
CA ARG A 19 -4.52 16.48 46.43
C ARG A 19 -3.65 15.77 45.40
N VAL A 20 -3.14 14.59 45.75
CA VAL A 20 -2.42 13.72 44.80
C VAL A 20 -3.41 13.22 43.74
N LYS A 21 -3.23 13.64 42.49
CA LYS A 21 -4.00 13.10 41.37
C LYS A 21 -3.56 11.65 41.14
N PRO A 22 -4.48 10.67 41.19
CA PRO A 22 -4.13 9.27 40.92
C PRO A 22 -3.54 9.13 39.51
N ALA A 23 -2.53 8.27 39.38
CA ALA A 23 -1.93 8.01 38.07
C ALA A 23 -2.93 7.29 37.16
N GLN A 24 -2.96 7.64 35.88
CA GLN A 24 -3.71 6.86 34.90
C GLN A 24 -2.87 5.68 34.44
N VAL A 25 -3.42 4.47 34.56
CA VAL A 25 -2.74 3.22 34.21
C VAL A 25 -3.61 2.45 33.22
N ALA A 26 -3.03 2.05 32.09
CA ALA A 26 -3.75 1.24 31.12
C ALA A 26 -4.00 -0.17 31.68
N ALA A 27 -5.23 -0.66 31.59
CA ALA A 27 -5.61 -2.03 31.94
C ALA A 27 -5.02 -3.02 30.93
N SER A 28 -3.74 -3.32 31.09
CA SER A 28 -2.99 -4.32 30.30
C SER A 28 -3.14 -5.70 30.91
N VAL A 29 -3.14 -6.73 30.07
CA VAL A 29 -3.20 -8.13 30.53
C VAL A 29 -2.04 -8.39 31.50
N ASP A 30 -2.31 -9.18 32.54
CA ASP A 30 -1.39 -9.51 33.65
C ASP A 30 -1.07 -8.36 34.62
N LEU A 31 -1.61 -7.14 34.39
CA LEU A 31 -1.54 -6.07 35.39
C LEU A 31 -2.29 -6.51 36.65
N VAL A 32 -1.60 -6.59 37.78
CA VAL A 32 -2.22 -6.90 39.08
C VAL A 32 -2.68 -5.61 39.74
N VAL A 33 -3.95 -5.57 40.13
CA VAL A 33 -4.57 -4.44 40.83
C VAL A 33 -5.33 -4.92 42.05
N GLU A 34 -5.36 -4.06 43.07
CA GLU A 34 -6.24 -4.20 44.23
C GLU A 34 -7.48 -3.31 44.03
N VAL A 35 -8.65 -3.82 44.39
CA VAL A 35 -9.91 -3.06 44.33
C VAL A 35 -10.13 -2.36 45.67
N ALA A 36 -10.01 -1.04 45.67
CA ALA A 36 -10.07 -0.21 46.87
C ALA A 36 -11.40 -0.40 47.62
N GLY A 37 -11.33 -0.55 48.94
CA GLY A 37 -12.50 -0.79 49.79
C GLY A 37 -12.98 -2.24 49.79
N THR A 38 -12.25 -3.16 49.17
CA THR A 38 -12.50 -4.60 49.21
C THR A 38 -11.21 -5.37 49.53
N ASP A 39 -11.31 -6.66 49.79
CA ASP A 39 -10.19 -7.60 49.94
C ASP A 39 -9.76 -8.25 48.61
N PHE A 40 -10.27 -7.75 47.48
CA PHE A 40 -10.08 -8.36 46.17
C PHE A 40 -8.84 -7.82 45.45
N VAL A 41 -7.91 -8.74 45.14
CA VAL A 41 -6.71 -8.49 44.34
C VAL A 41 -6.70 -9.46 43.16
N GLY A 42 -6.53 -8.95 41.95
CA GLY A 42 -6.56 -9.79 40.75
C GLY A 42 -5.74 -9.22 39.59
N ALA A 43 -5.35 -10.11 38.69
CA ALA A 43 -4.69 -9.77 37.43
C ALA A 43 -5.72 -9.48 36.35
N VAL A 44 -5.48 -8.47 35.53
CA VAL A 44 -6.31 -8.16 34.36
C VAL A 44 -6.21 -9.31 33.35
N THR A 45 -7.35 -9.90 32.99
CA THR A 45 -7.42 -10.95 31.97
C THR A 45 -7.92 -10.40 30.64
N ARG A 46 -8.85 -9.44 30.68
CA ARG A 46 -9.43 -8.81 29.48
C ARG A 46 -10.09 -7.48 29.82
N VAL A 47 -10.17 -6.60 28.83
CA VAL A 47 -11.02 -5.41 28.85
C VAL A 47 -12.17 -5.60 27.86
N GLU A 48 -13.40 -5.39 28.32
CA GLU A 48 -14.62 -5.52 27.51
C GLU A 48 -15.51 -4.29 27.68
N GLY A 49 -15.63 -3.50 26.61
CA GLY A 49 -16.33 -2.21 26.66
C GLY A 49 -15.69 -1.26 27.68
N MET A 50 -16.48 -0.82 28.66
CA MET A 50 -16.04 0.03 29.76
C MET A 50 -15.70 -0.75 31.04
N ASN A 51 -15.53 -2.07 30.95
CA ASN A 51 -15.22 -2.94 32.09
C ASN A 51 -13.87 -3.63 31.92
N VAL A 52 -13.24 -3.95 33.04
CA VAL A 52 -12.05 -4.78 33.15
C VAL A 52 -12.39 -6.06 33.92
N GLU A 53 -12.00 -7.21 33.37
CA GLU A 53 -12.08 -8.50 34.05
C GLU A 53 -10.80 -8.73 34.84
N LEU A 54 -10.95 -9.04 36.14
CA LEU A 54 -9.86 -9.39 37.04
C LEU A 54 -10.02 -10.84 37.52
N GLU A 55 -8.93 -11.60 37.50
CA GLU A 55 -8.84 -12.95 38.06
C GLU A 55 -7.95 -12.96 39.31
N ASP A 56 -8.47 -13.47 40.43
CA ASP A 56 -7.71 -13.62 41.67
C ASP A 56 -6.87 -14.91 41.72
N ARG A 57 -6.07 -15.06 42.79
CA ARG A 57 -5.22 -16.26 43.01
C ARG A 57 -5.99 -17.58 43.14
N PHE A 58 -7.30 -17.52 43.39
CA PHE A 58 -8.20 -18.67 43.47
C PHE A 58 -8.97 -18.90 42.16
N ARG A 59 -8.58 -18.22 41.08
CA ARG A 59 -9.20 -18.24 39.75
C ARG A 59 -10.62 -17.68 39.71
N LYS A 60 -11.02 -16.88 40.69
CA LYS A 60 -12.32 -16.20 40.68
C LYS A 60 -12.24 -14.98 39.78
N ARG A 61 -13.13 -14.90 38.79
CA ARG A 61 -13.22 -13.78 37.84
C ARG A 61 -14.33 -12.81 38.21
N ARG A 62 -14.04 -11.52 38.13
CA ARG A 62 -15.00 -10.44 38.39
C ARG A 62 -14.79 -9.30 37.41
N LEU A 63 -15.89 -8.70 36.96
CA LEU A 63 -15.88 -7.50 36.14
C LEU A 63 -16.02 -6.25 37.02
N PHE A 64 -15.22 -5.24 36.73
CA PHE A 64 -15.28 -3.92 37.35
C PHE A 64 -15.30 -2.84 36.28
N PRO A 65 -15.99 -1.71 36.50
CA PRO A 65 -15.92 -0.59 35.58
C PRO A 65 -14.51 -0.01 35.56
N LEU A 66 -14.03 0.36 34.38
CA LEU A 66 -12.83 1.19 34.21
C LEU A 66 -13.04 2.55 34.90
N GLY A 67 -11.96 3.14 35.40
CA GLY A 67 -12.00 4.37 36.18
C GLY A 67 -11.20 4.27 37.46
N GLY A 68 -11.55 5.09 38.46
CA GLY A 68 -10.92 5.05 39.77
C GLY A 68 -11.38 3.87 40.62
N GLY A 69 -10.80 3.73 41.82
CA GLY A 69 -11.14 2.65 42.76
C GLY A 69 -10.18 1.46 42.74
N PHE A 70 -9.01 1.62 42.09
CA PHE A 70 -7.98 0.60 42.05
C PHE A 70 -6.68 1.11 42.68
N LEU A 71 -5.89 0.17 43.18
CA LEU A 71 -4.55 0.42 43.71
C LEU A 71 -3.55 -0.44 42.94
N VAL A 72 -2.39 0.13 42.62
CA VAL A 72 -1.20 -0.59 42.14
C VAL A 72 -0.09 -0.31 43.13
N ASP A 73 0.51 -1.34 43.70
CA ASP A 73 1.51 -1.25 44.76
C ASP A 73 1.06 -0.34 45.94
N GLY A 74 -0.23 -0.43 46.31
CA GLY A 74 -0.85 0.37 47.37
C GLY A 74 -1.10 1.84 47.02
N LYS A 75 -0.87 2.27 45.77
CA LYS A 75 -1.09 3.65 45.32
C LYS A 75 -2.36 3.76 44.48
N PRO A 76 -3.24 4.76 44.72
CA PRO A 76 -4.46 4.93 43.93
C PRO A 76 -4.15 5.18 42.46
N VAL A 77 -4.87 4.48 41.58
CA VAL A 77 -4.80 4.64 40.13
C VAL A 77 -6.19 4.77 39.51
N VAL A 78 -6.24 5.33 38.31
CA VAL A 78 -7.40 5.28 37.42
C VAL A 78 -7.07 4.32 36.28
N LEU A 79 -7.78 3.20 36.20
CA LEU A 79 -7.65 2.26 35.09
C LEU A 79 -8.30 2.82 33.83
N THR A 80 -7.54 2.87 32.75
CA THR A 80 -7.99 3.30 31.43
C THR A 80 -8.00 2.14 30.45
N ALA A 81 -8.80 2.26 29.38
CA ALA A 81 -8.79 1.28 28.31
C ALA A 81 -7.37 1.22 27.68
N PRO A 82 -6.83 0.03 27.37
CA PRO A 82 -5.55 -0.08 26.70
C PRO A 82 -5.61 0.64 25.36
N ALA A 83 -4.55 1.39 25.04
CA ALA A 83 -4.42 2.01 23.73
C ALA A 83 -4.47 0.90 22.66
N ALA A 84 -5.28 1.11 21.62
CA ALA A 84 -5.28 0.20 20.48
C ALA A 84 -3.85 0.09 19.95
N ALA A 85 -3.38 -1.14 19.77
CA ALA A 85 -2.08 -1.37 19.15
C ALA A 85 -2.05 -0.63 17.82
N ALA A 86 -1.00 0.17 17.59
CA ALA A 86 -0.84 0.87 16.33
C ALA A 86 -0.86 -0.16 15.20
N LYS A 87 -1.87 -0.08 14.32
CA LYS A 87 -1.87 -0.87 13.09
C LYS A 87 -0.63 -0.42 12.31
N GLY A 88 0.31 -1.34 12.09
CA GLY A 88 1.51 -1.04 11.32
C GLY A 88 1.15 -0.50 9.93
N ARG A 89 2.04 0.33 9.35
CA ARG A 89 1.84 0.90 8.02
C ARG A 89 1.56 -0.21 7.00
N THR A 90 0.39 -0.18 6.39
CA THR A 90 0.02 -1.10 5.31
C THR A 90 0.94 -0.85 4.10
N ARG A 91 1.26 -1.89 3.33
CA ARG A 91 2.01 -1.76 2.08
C ARG A 91 1.09 -1.90 0.87
N THR A 92 1.39 -1.20 -0.21
CA THR A 92 0.76 -1.38 -1.53
C THR A 92 1.28 -2.66 -2.21
N ALA A 93 0.68 -3.04 -3.33
CA ALA A 93 1.11 -4.21 -4.10
C ALA A 93 2.53 -4.04 -4.69
N SER A 94 2.95 -2.82 -5.03
CA SER A 94 4.32 -2.46 -5.41
C SER A 94 5.33 -2.61 -4.27
N GLY A 95 4.86 -2.68 -3.02
CA GLY A 95 5.70 -2.77 -1.82
C GLY A 95 5.96 -1.44 -1.11
N SER A 96 5.50 -0.30 -1.66
CA SER A 96 5.54 0.99 -0.99
C SER A 96 4.65 1.02 0.24
N PHE A 97 4.89 1.99 1.13
CA PHE A 97 3.96 2.22 2.24
C PHE A 97 2.71 2.91 1.70
N ALA A 98 1.55 2.32 2.01
CA ALA A 98 0.28 2.98 1.79
C ALA A 98 0.31 4.31 2.53
N VAL A 99 0.03 5.37 1.79
CA VAL A 99 -0.10 6.71 2.35
C VAL A 99 -1.53 6.78 2.87
N ASP A 100 -1.70 6.83 4.19
CA ASP A 100 -3.01 7.08 4.79
C ASP A 100 -3.50 8.47 4.38
N ASP A 101 -4.56 8.49 3.57
CA ASP A 101 -5.46 9.63 3.28
C ASP A 101 -4.77 11.00 3.12
N GLN A 102 -3.76 11.09 2.22
CA GLN A 102 -3.32 12.40 1.75
C GLN A 102 -4.48 13.03 0.95
N ARG A 103 -4.92 14.23 1.40
CA ARG A 103 -5.73 15.18 0.63
C ARG A 103 -5.31 15.08 -0.83
N ALA A 104 -6.25 14.70 -1.69
CA ALA A 104 -6.07 14.54 -3.13
C ALA A 104 -5.09 15.60 -3.65
N ARG A 105 -3.84 15.20 -3.94
CA ARG A 105 -2.96 16.06 -4.71
C ARG A 105 -3.69 16.31 -6.03
N THR A 106 -3.70 17.55 -6.50
CA THR A 106 -4.17 17.83 -7.86
C THR A 106 -3.46 16.87 -8.79
N ALA A 107 -4.20 16.08 -9.56
CA ALA A 107 -3.62 15.11 -10.48
C ALA A 107 -2.51 15.79 -11.26
N ARG A 108 -1.31 15.21 -11.21
CA ARG A 108 -0.21 15.70 -12.04
C ARG A 108 -0.65 15.51 -13.48
N ALA A 109 -0.23 16.42 -14.35
CA ALA A 109 -0.50 16.25 -15.76
C ALA A 109 0.34 15.13 -16.39
N SER A 110 1.34 14.61 -15.67
CA SER A 110 2.19 13.50 -16.10
C SER A 110 1.40 12.19 -16.25
N ARG A 111 1.78 11.39 -17.25
CA ARG A 111 1.11 10.14 -17.61
C ARG A 111 2.10 9.03 -17.92
N ILE A 112 1.67 7.79 -17.76
CA ILE A 112 2.34 6.61 -18.30
C ILE A 112 1.44 6.03 -19.39
N PHE A 113 1.93 6.03 -20.63
CA PHE A 113 1.29 5.34 -21.74
C PHE A 113 1.73 3.89 -21.79
N VAL A 114 0.79 2.98 -22.04
CA VAL A 114 1.04 1.55 -22.21
C VAL A 114 0.47 1.09 -23.54
N GLU A 115 1.24 0.29 -24.28
CA GLU A 115 0.85 -0.18 -25.62
C GLU A 115 -0.29 -1.20 -25.62
N GLY A 116 -0.38 -2.02 -24.57
CA GLY A 116 -1.33 -3.10 -24.45
C GLY A 116 -2.37 -2.88 -23.34
N LYS A 117 -3.58 -3.41 -23.54
CA LYS A 117 -4.60 -3.45 -22.47
C LYS A 117 -4.14 -4.31 -21.29
N HIS A 118 -3.45 -5.41 -21.55
CA HIS A 118 -2.93 -6.29 -20.50
C HIS A 118 -1.86 -5.58 -19.66
N ASP A 119 -1.00 -4.78 -20.29
CA ASP A 119 -0.04 -3.91 -19.61
C ASP A 119 -0.73 -2.91 -18.70
N ALA A 120 -1.77 -2.23 -19.19
CA ALA A 120 -2.57 -1.32 -18.38
C ALA A 120 -3.15 -2.01 -17.15
N GLU A 121 -3.74 -3.20 -17.33
CA GLU A 121 -4.33 -3.97 -16.23
C GLU A 121 -3.29 -4.46 -15.23
N LEU A 122 -2.10 -4.88 -15.69
CA LEU A 122 -1.01 -5.31 -14.82
C LEU A 122 -0.42 -4.14 -14.03
N VAL A 123 -0.17 -3.02 -14.70
CA VAL A 123 0.37 -1.80 -14.09
C VAL A 123 -0.61 -1.25 -13.05
N GLU A 124 -1.90 -1.14 -13.38
CA GLU A 124 -2.92 -0.70 -12.43
C GLU A 124 -2.99 -1.63 -11.21
N LYS A 125 -2.91 -2.96 -11.44
CA LYS A 125 -3.01 -3.93 -10.35
C LYS A 125 -1.87 -3.80 -9.33
N VAL A 126 -0.64 -3.56 -9.77
CA VAL A 126 0.54 -3.57 -8.90
C VAL A 126 0.93 -2.16 -8.43
N TRP A 127 0.86 -1.15 -9.30
CA TRP A 127 1.32 0.20 -9.02
C TRP A 127 0.20 1.25 -8.98
N GLY A 128 -1.05 0.90 -9.30
CA GLY A 128 -2.14 1.88 -9.39
C GLY A 128 -2.35 2.71 -8.11
N ALA A 129 -2.13 2.11 -6.94
CA ALA A 129 -2.19 2.83 -5.66
C ALA A 129 -1.12 3.92 -5.54
N ASP A 130 0.12 3.57 -5.88
CA ASP A 130 1.30 4.44 -5.85
C ASP A 130 1.18 5.57 -6.88
N LEU A 131 0.80 5.23 -8.10
CA LEU A 131 0.60 6.18 -9.20
C LEU A 131 -0.49 7.20 -8.85
N ARG A 132 -1.62 6.75 -8.28
CA ARG A 132 -2.67 7.66 -7.81
C ARG A 132 -2.21 8.56 -6.66
N ALA A 133 -1.36 8.08 -5.76
CA ALA A 133 -0.79 8.90 -4.69
C ALA A 133 0.14 10.00 -5.24
N GLU A 134 0.83 9.73 -6.36
CA GLU A 134 1.65 10.70 -7.08
C GLU A 134 0.87 11.52 -8.12
N GLY A 135 -0.42 11.24 -8.30
CA GLY A 135 -1.28 11.91 -9.27
C GLY A 135 -0.94 11.58 -10.73
N VAL A 136 -0.31 10.44 -11.00
CA VAL A 136 0.05 9.95 -12.33
C VAL A 136 -1.05 9.02 -12.85
N VAL A 137 -1.44 9.20 -14.10
CA VAL A 137 -2.47 8.37 -14.77
C VAL A 137 -1.81 7.40 -15.74
N VAL A 138 -2.32 6.17 -15.80
CA VAL A 138 -1.96 5.19 -16.83
C VAL A 138 -2.98 5.24 -17.95
N GLU A 139 -2.53 5.46 -19.18
CA GLU A 139 -3.39 5.53 -20.36
C GLU A 139 -2.98 4.49 -21.39
N PHE A 140 -3.97 3.82 -21.97
CA PHE A 140 -3.75 2.91 -23.08
C PHE A 140 -3.48 3.70 -24.35
N LEU A 141 -2.35 3.40 -25.00
CA LEU A 141 -1.99 3.91 -26.32
C LEU A 141 -2.27 2.81 -27.34
N GLU A 142 -3.11 3.10 -28.33
CA GLU A 142 -3.45 2.16 -29.43
C GLU A 142 -2.28 1.96 -30.41
N GLY A 143 -1.10 1.59 -29.90
CA GLY A 143 0.15 1.43 -30.63
C GLY A 143 1.04 2.68 -30.60
N VAL A 144 2.36 2.44 -30.55
CA VAL A 144 3.38 3.51 -30.47
C VAL A 144 3.36 4.48 -31.66
N ASP A 145 2.76 4.08 -32.78
CA ASP A 145 2.58 4.93 -33.97
C ASP A 145 1.78 6.21 -33.68
N LEU A 146 0.85 6.15 -32.74
CA LEU A 146 0.02 7.31 -32.36
C LEU A 146 0.71 8.24 -31.39
N LEU A 147 1.85 7.83 -30.82
CA LEU A 147 2.53 8.58 -29.77
C LEU A 147 2.88 10.01 -30.21
N GLU A 148 3.43 10.19 -31.41
CA GLU A 148 3.80 11.52 -31.90
C GLU A 148 2.58 12.46 -31.99
N GLN A 149 1.44 11.94 -32.49
CA GLN A 149 0.20 12.70 -32.55
C GLN A 149 -0.33 13.05 -31.15
N THR A 150 -0.28 12.11 -30.21
CA THR A 150 -0.68 12.32 -28.81
C THR A 150 0.17 13.40 -28.15
N LEU A 151 1.49 13.34 -28.35
CA LEU A 151 2.43 14.35 -27.84
C LEU A 151 2.21 15.72 -28.49
N ASP A 152 1.73 15.78 -29.72
CA ASP A 152 1.45 17.05 -30.40
C ASP A 152 0.15 17.69 -29.96
N ALA A 153 -0.87 16.87 -29.70
CA ALA A 153 -2.14 17.33 -29.16
C ALA A 153 -1.98 17.83 -27.73
N GLU A 154 -1.13 17.18 -26.92
CA GLU A 154 -0.90 17.54 -25.54
C GLU A 154 0.60 17.53 -25.18
N PRO A 155 1.34 18.61 -25.54
CA PRO A 155 2.79 18.66 -25.43
C PRO A 155 3.32 18.42 -24.00
N PRO A 156 4.37 17.58 -23.85
CA PRO A 156 5.04 17.41 -22.58
C PRO A 156 5.89 18.63 -22.23
N THR A 157 6.05 18.87 -20.93
CA THR A 157 6.86 19.96 -20.35
C THR A 157 7.67 19.44 -19.18
N ALA A 158 8.47 20.31 -18.54
CA ALA A 158 9.20 19.94 -17.33
C ALA A 158 8.26 19.47 -16.20
N GLU A 159 7.08 20.07 -16.11
CA GLU A 159 6.02 19.80 -15.13
C GLU A 159 5.01 18.73 -15.59
N ARG A 160 5.09 18.31 -16.86
CA ARG A 160 4.21 17.34 -17.51
C ARG A 160 5.04 16.35 -18.32
N ARG A 161 5.49 15.29 -17.65
CA ARG A 161 6.35 14.28 -18.26
C ARG A 161 5.54 13.05 -18.65
N TYR A 162 5.93 12.41 -19.74
CA TYR A 162 5.29 11.18 -20.17
C TYR A 162 6.27 10.00 -20.15
N GLY A 163 5.85 8.94 -19.46
CA GLY A 163 6.45 7.62 -19.58
C GLY A 163 5.72 6.83 -20.65
N VAL A 164 6.41 5.96 -21.37
CA VAL A 164 5.82 5.05 -22.35
C VAL A 164 6.43 3.68 -22.13
N LEU A 165 5.59 2.71 -21.78
CA LEU A 165 5.95 1.30 -21.71
C LEU A 165 5.45 0.61 -22.98
N VAL A 166 6.38 0.06 -23.74
CA VAL A 166 6.09 -0.70 -24.97
C VAL A 166 6.47 -2.17 -24.80
N ASP A 167 5.82 -3.02 -25.58
CA ASP A 167 6.17 -4.43 -25.62
C ASP A 167 7.45 -4.59 -26.44
N HIS A 168 8.42 -5.31 -25.90
CA HIS A 168 9.55 -5.85 -26.67
C HIS A 168 10.27 -4.83 -27.59
N LEU A 169 10.85 -3.77 -27.02
CA LEU A 169 11.60 -2.74 -27.76
C LEU A 169 12.94 -3.29 -28.31
N VAL A 170 12.91 -3.90 -29.49
CA VAL A 170 14.09 -4.49 -30.15
C VAL A 170 14.78 -3.49 -31.05
N ALA A 171 16.12 -3.45 -31.01
CA ALA A 171 16.93 -2.64 -31.90
C ALA A 171 16.61 -2.92 -33.38
N GLY A 172 16.31 -1.87 -34.15
CA GLY A 172 15.99 -1.97 -35.57
C GLY A 172 14.53 -2.36 -35.87
N SER A 173 13.69 -2.55 -34.84
CA SER A 173 12.24 -2.66 -35.00
C SER A 173 11.60 -1.34 -35.44
N LYS A 174 10.29 -1.34 -35.72
CA LYS A 174 9.55 -0.12 -36.04
C LYS A 174 9.44 0.79 -34.80
N GLU A 175 9.16 0.17 -33.66
CA GLU A 175 8.98 0.79 -32.35
C GLU A 175 10.26 1.49 -31.90
N SER A 176 11.43 0.85 -32.08
CA SER A 176 12.72 1.48 -31.76
C SER A 176 13.02 2.70 -32.63
N ARG A 177 12.67 2.67 -33.92
CA ARG A 177 12.82 3.85 -34.79
C ARG A 177 11.93 5.01 -34.36
N ILE A 178 10.69 4.73 -33.92
CA ILE A 178 9.76 5.73 -33.40
C ILE A 178 10.27 6.30 -32.09
N ALA A 179 10.74 5.45 -31.18
CA ALA A 179 11.32 5.87 -29.91
C ALA A 179 12.54 6.77 -30.13
N ASP A 180 13.46 6.38 -31.02
CA ASP A 180 14.64 7.18 -31.36
C ASP A 180 14.28 8.52 -32.03
N LYS A 181 13.21 8.54 -32.84
CA LYS A 181 12.72 9.76 -33.48
C LYS A 181 12.20 10.73 -32.43
N ILE A 182 11.39 10.26 -31.48
CA ILE A 182 10.82 11.09 -30.41
C ILE A 182 11.91 11.57 -29.46
N ALA A 183 12.83 10.70 -29.07
CA ALA A 183 13.96 11.05 -28.20
C ALA A 183 14.86 12.14 -28.80
N ARG A 184 15.05 12.14 -30.13
CA ARG A 184 15.79 13.19 -30.85
C ARG A 184 14.94 14.39 -31.24
N GLY A 185 13.62 14.29 -31.09
CA GLY A 185 12.66 15.31 -31.44
C GLY A 185 12.49 16.37 -30.34
N ARG A 186 11.60 17.33 -30.60
CA ARG A 186 11.30 18.44 -29.67
C ARG A 186 10.77 17.99 -28.31
N HIS A 187 10.16 16.81 -28.23
CA HIS A 187 9.54 16.27 -27.02
C HIS A 187 10.50 15.42 -26.18
N GLY A 188 11.67 15.04 -26.71
CA GLY A 188 12.53 14.02 -26.13
C GLY A 188 13.02 14.31 -24.71
N ALA A 189 13.15 15.59 -24.33
CA ALA A 189 13.56 15.98 -22.98
C ALA A 189 12.53 15.62 -21.88
N HIS A 190 11.26 15.45 -22.27
CA HIS A 190 10.14 15.26 -21.34
C HIS A 190 9.36 13.96 -21.61
N VAL A 191 9.89 13.08 -22.46
CA VAL A 191 9.33 11.76 -22.75
C VAL A 191 10.36 10.67 -22.52
N ARG A 192 9.99 9.64 -21.76
CA ARG A 192 10.81 8.44 -21.55
C ARG A 192 10.09 7.23 -22.11
N ILE A 193 10.70 6.57 -23.08
CA ILE A 193 10.17 5.35 -23.70
C ILE A 193 11.06 4.19 -23.26
N VAL A 194 10.44 3.15 -22.70
CA VAL A 194 11.13 1.93 -22.29
C VAL A 194 10.33 0.72 -22.75
N GLY A 195 11.02 -0.39 -23.01
CA GLY A 195 10.37 -1.67 -23.28
C GLY A 195 10.78 -2.74 -22.28
N HIS A 196 9.90 -3.71 -22.07
CA HIS A 196 10.25 -4.91 -21.30
C HIS A 196 10.91 -5.96 -22.21
N PRO A 197 11.80 -6.84 -21.67
CA PRO A 197 12.55 -7.80 -22.48
C PRO A 197 11.73 -9.02 -22.91
N PHE A 198 10.46 -9.10 -22.51
CA PHE A 198 9.59 -10.23 -22.77
C PHE A 198 8.88 -10.11 -24.11
N VAL A 199 8.46 -11.27 -24.65
CA VAL A 199 7.70 -11.33 -25.91
C VAL A 199 6.32 -10.71 -25.74
N ASP A 200 5.72 -10.90 -24.56
CA ASP A 200 4.41 -10.39 -24.19
C ASP A 200 4.37 -10.21 -22.66
N VAL A 201 3.56 -9.26 -22.19
CA VAL A 201 3.39 -8.94 -20.77
C VAL A 201 2.97 -10.13 -19.91
N TRP A 202 2.30 -11.14 -20.48
CA TRP A 202 1.98 -12.39 -19.75
C TRP A 202 3.24 -12.98 -19.11
N GLN A 203 4.34 -13.00 -19.86
CA GLN A 203 5.62 -13.59 -19.43
C GLN A 203 6.28 -12.80 -18.29
N CYS A 204 5.84 -11.57 -18.02
CA CYS A 204 6.30 -10.80 -16.88
C CYS A 204 5.84 -11.38 -15.54
N VAL A 205 4.83 -12.25 -15.52
CA VAL A 205 4.41 -12.95 -14.30
C VAL A 205 5.31 -14.17 -14.09
N THR A 206 5.89 -14.28 -12.89
CA THR A 206 6.85 -15.34 -12.58
C THR A 206 6.19 -16.73 -12.68
N PRO A 207 6.93 -17.76 -13.16
CA PRO A 207 6.45 -19.14 -13.16
C PRO A 207 5.96 -19.62 -11.79
N ARG A 208 6.65 -19.17 -10.72
CA ARG A 208 6.29 -19.48 -9.33
C ARG A 208 4.89 -18.98 -8.97
N ALA A 209 4.52 -17.75 -9.35
CA ALA A 209 3.20 -17.20 -9.05
C ALA A 209 2.09 -17.99 -9.77
N LEU A 210 2.37 -18.45 -10.99
CA LEU A 210 1.45 -19.28 -11.78
C LEU A 210 1.43 -20.76 -11.38
N GLY A 211 2.39 -21.22 -10.59
CA GLY A 211 2.54 -22.63 -10.23
C GLY A 211 3.00 -23.51 -11.40
N ILE A 212 3.70 -22.93 -12.38
CA ILE A 212 4.28 -23.64 -13.52
C ILE A 212 5.81 -23.73 -13.36
N ALA A 213 6.44 -24.74 -13.97
CA ALA A 213 7.88 -24.92 -13.88
C ALA A 213 8.66 -23.81 -14.62
N ALA A 214 8.19 -23.45 -15.81
CA ALA A 214 8.70 -22.37 -16.64
C ALA A 214 7.63 -21.97 -17.66
N TRP A 215 7.76 -20.77 -18.24
CA TRP A 215 6.96 -20.40 -19.41
C TRP A 215 7.30 -21.31 -20.61
N PRO A 216 6.30 -21.79 -21.38
CA PRO A 216 6.57 -22.58 -22.57
C PRO A 216 7.34 -21.80 -23.62
N GLU A 217 8.25 -22.48 -24.33
CA GLU A 217 8.86 -21.94 -25.54
C GLU A 217 7.89 -22.06 -26.70
N VAL A 218 7.49 -20.92 -27.28
CA VAL A 218 6.60 -20.86 -28.43
C VAL A 218 7.41 -20.55 -29.70
N PRO A 219 7.34 -21.40 -30.75
CA PRO A 219 7.95 -21.10 -32.04
C PRO A 219 7.44 -19.78 -32.61
N ARG A 220 8.33 -18.97 -33.22
CA ARG A 220 7.97 -17.66 -33.82
C ARG A 220 6.90 -17.72 -34.91
N SER A 221 6.65 -18.89 -35.49
CA SER A 221 5.60 -19.10 -36.49
C SER A 221 4.19 -19.22 -35.90
N ILE A 222 4.07 -19.27 -34.57
CA ILE A 222 2.81 -19.40 -33.83
C ILE A 222 2.60 -18.09 -33.08
N GLU A 223 1.38 -17.57 -33.12
CA GLU A 223 0.99 -16.45 -32.24
C GLU A 223 1.25 -16.85 -30.79
N TRP A 224 1.96 -15.98 -30.05
CA TRP A 224 2.59 -16.36 -28.80
C TRP A 224 1.56 -16.75 -27.73
N LYS A 225 0.45 -15.99 -27.59
CA LYS A 225 -0.59 -16.29 -26.59
C LYS A 225 -1.28 -17.63 -26.86
N VAL A 226 -1.62 -17.90 -28.11
CA VAL A 226 -2.19 -19.17 -28.55
C VAL A 226 -1.22 -20.31 -28.28
N GLY A 227 0.07 -20.14 -28.59
CA GLY A 227 1.09 -21.15 -28.33
C GLY A 227 1.25 -21.46 -26.84
N VAL A 228 1.28 -20.43 -26.00
CA VAL A 228 1.33 -20.57 -24.53
C VAL A 228 0.12 -21.29 -24.01
N CYS A 229 -1.10 -20.87 -24.39
CA CYS A 229 -2.33 -21.52 -23.94
C CYS A 229 -2.33 -23.01 -24.32
N ARG A 230 -1.99 -23.35 -25.57
CA ARG A 230 -1.92 -24.75 -26.03
C ARG A 230 -0.90 -25.57 -25.25
N ALA A 231 0.28 -25.02 -25.00
CA ALA A 231 1.33 -25.71 -24.26
C ALA A 231 0.98 -25.94 -22.77
N LEU A 232 0.20 -25.03 -22.17
CA LEU A 232 -0.29 -25.15 -20.80
C LEU A 232 -1.63 -25.91 -20.68
N GLY A 233 -2.17 -26.39 -21.80
CA GLY A 233 -3.45 -27.12 -21.83
C GLY A 233 -4.68 -26.23 -21.59
N TRP A 234 -4.56 -24.92 -21.84
CA TRP A 234 -5.65 -23.95 -21.75
C TRP A 234 -6.36 -23.80 -23.11
N PRO A 235 -7.66 -23.45 -23.11
CA PRO A 235 -8.37 -23.10 -24.34
C PRO A 235 -7.67 -21.96 -25.10
N ALA A 236 -7.69 -22.02 -26.43
CA ALA A 236 -6.97 -21.10 -27.32
C ALA A 236 -7.61 -20.95 -28.71
N GLU A 237 -8.90 -21.27 -28.85
CA GLU A 237 -9.61 -21.27 -30.13
C GLU A 237 -10.23 -19.90 -30.42
N GLU A 238 -10.63 -19.18 -29.38
CA GLU A 238 -11.32 -17.89 -29.48
C GLU A 238 -10.59 -16.79 -28.71
N GLN A 239 -10.84 -15.52 -29.10
CA GLN A 239 -10.34 -14.36 -28.34
C GLN A 239 -10.82 -14.36 -26.88
N ALA A 240 -12.03 -14.88 -26.64
CA ALA A 240 -12.57 -15.05 -25.29
C ALA A 240 -11.74 -16.04 -24.45
N ASP A 241 -11.07 -17.00 -25.08
CA ASP A 241 -10.17 -17.93 -24.39
C ASP A 241 -8.91 -17.21 -23.91
N LEU A 242 -8.31 -16.40 -24.77
CA LEU A 242 -7.13 -15.61 -24.44
C LEU A 242 -7.45 -14.58 -23.33
N ALA A 243 -8.62 -13.95 -23.39
CA ALA A 243 -9.08 -13.07 -22.32
C ALA A 243 -9.23 -13.82 -20.98
N ARG A 244 -9.79 -15.04 -20.98
CA ARG A 244 -9.88 -15.88 -19.77
C ARG A 244 -8.53 -16.31 -19.24
N ALA A 245 -7.60 -16.68 -20.13
CA ALA A 245 -6.22 -17.01 -19.75
C ALA A 245 -5.52 -15.81 -19.13
N TRP A 246 -5.69 -14.61 -19.69
CA TRP A 246 -5.15 -13.40 -19.09
C TRP A 246 -5.75 -13.12 -17.70
N GLN A 247 -7.07 -13.19 -17.54
CA GLN A 247 -7.71 -13.01 -16.23
C GLN A 247 -7.21 -14.05 -15.21
N HIS A 248 -6.97 -15.28 -15.64
CA HIS A 248 -6.34 -16.31 -14.80
C HIS A 248 -4.93 -15.91 -14.37
N ILE A 249 -4.07 -15.51 -15.31
CA ILE A 249 -2.70 -15.05 -15.03
C ILE A 249 -2.72 -13.86 -14.07
N LEU A 250 -3.48 -12.82 -14.39
CA LEU A 250 -3.59 -11.62 -13.59
C LEU A 250 -4.09 -11.93 -12.17
N SER A 251 -5.01 -12.89 -12.00
CA SER A 251 -5.51 -13.31 -10.68
C SER A 251 -4.43 -13.86 -9.75
N ARG A 252 -3.32 -14.38 -10.29
CA ARG A 252 -2.18 -14.89 -9.52
C ARG A 252 -1.22 -13.81 -9.04
N VAL A 253 -1.28 -12.62 -9.65
CA VAL A 253 -0.48 -11.47 -9.23
C VAL A 253 -1.13 -10.85 -8.01
N THR A 254 -0.41 -10.83 -6.89
CA THR A 254 -0.83 -10.21 -5.62
C THR A 254 0.07 -9.05 -5.24
N THR A 255 1.37 -9.18 -5.49
CA THR A 255 2.38 -8.15 -5.20
C THR A 255 3.44 -8.12 -6.29
N PHE A 256 4.30 -7.11 -6.28
CA PHE A 256 5.45 -6.99 -7.18
C PHE A 256 6.35 -8.23 -7.21
N ARG A 257 6.37 -9.02 -6.13
CA ARG A 257 7.16 -10.26 -6.02
C ARG A 257 6.70 -11.38 -6.93
N ASP A 258 5.49 -11.26 -7.47
CA ASP A 258 4.95 -12.20 -8.43
C ASP A 258 5.39 -11.85 -9.86
N LEU A 259 6.11 -10.74 -10.05
CA LEU A 259 6.60 -10.26 -11.34
C LEU A 259 8.11 -10.40 -11.51
N GLU A 260 8.53 -10.52 -12.76
CA GLU A 260 9.93 -10.58 -13.13
C GLU A 260 10.64 -9.24 -12.86
N PRO A 261 11.82 -9.25 -12.21
CA PRO A 261 12.55 -8.01 -11.87
C PRO A 261 12.85 -7.11 -13.07
N ALA A 262 12.97 -7.68 -14.27
CA ALA A 262 13.22 -6.92 -15.48
C ALA A 262 12.04 -6.02 -15.88
N LEU A 263 10.79 -6.42 -15.59
CA LEU A 263 9.64 -5.53 -15.75
C LEU A 263 9.63 -4.47 -14.64
N LEU A 264 9.87 -4.88 -13.39
CA LEU A 264 9.87 -3.96 -12.24
C LEU A 264 10.81 -2.78 -12.50
N GLY A 265 12.06 -3.04 -12.87
CA GLY A 265 13.04 -1.98 -13.13
C GLY A 265 12.62 -1.02 -14.24
N ARG A 266 11.86 -1.49 -15.24
CA ARG A 266 11.34 -0.65 -16.33
C ARG A 266 10.19 0.24 -15.88
N VAL A 267 9.26 -0.29 -15.08
CA VAL A 267 8.15 0.49 -14.53
C VAL A 267 8.66 1.52 -13.52
N GLU A 268 9.56 1.14 -12.61
CA GLU A 268 10.17 2.08 -11.66
C GLU A 268 10.93 3.20 -12.39
N GLU A 269 11.67 2.88 -13.46
CA GLU A 269 12.34 3.89 -14.30
C GLU A 269 11.34 4.92 -14.88
N LEU A 270 10.15 4.48 -15.29
CA LEU A 270 9.11 5.38 -15.76
C LEU A 270 8.52 6.21 -14.62
N ILE A 271 8.22 5.58 -13.48
CA ILE A 271 7.66 6.25 -12.29
C ILE A 271 8.62 7.34 -11.83
N ASP A 272 9.90 7.02 -11.65
CA ASP A 272 10.92 7.99 -11.28
C ASP A 272 10.94 9.16 -12.27
N PHE A 273 10.94 8.88 -13.58
CA PHE A 273 10.95 9.91 -14.60
C PHE A 273 9.74 10.84 -14.57
N VAL A 274 8.53 10.31 -14.41
CA VAL A 274 7.29 11.10 -14.44
C VAL A 274 6.98 11.78 -13.12
N THR A 275 7.65 11.37 -12.03
CA THR A 275 7.47 11.91 -10.69
C THR A 275 8.56 12.89 -10.25
N VAL A 276 9.64 13.08 -11.04
CA VAL A 276 10.64 14.14 -10.79
C VAL A 276 9.94 15.52 -10.73
N PRO A 277 10.20 16.34 -9.68
CA PRO A 277 9.68 17.71 -9.57
C PRO A 277 10.15 18.65 -10.68
#